data_AF-A0A2Z4R6Z4-F1
#
_entry.id   AF-A0A2Z4R6Z4-F1
#
_cell.length_a   1.000
_cell.length_b   1.000
_cell.length_c   1.000
_cell.angle_alpha   90.00
_cell.angle_beta   90.00
_cell.angle_gamma   90.00
#
_symmetry.space_group_name_H-M   'P 1'
#
loop_
_entity.id
_entity.type
_entity.pdbx_description
1 polymer ?
#
loop_
_entity_poly.entity_id
_entity_poly.type
_entity_poly.pdbx_seq_one_letter_code
_entity_poly.pdbx_strand_id
1 'polypeptide(L)'
;MSVTTTDLHESINLLFGDIDSTSSEALWRAYINRSYYAVFHELRLAMEQADISTNQYKTGTHDNLYMILDEMAVRDKPIKKLALQFKDFLKKRHKSDYKLHEHITWTDVVMAQKYARELPELIAKYIK
;
A
#
# COMPACT_ATOMS: atom_id res chain seq x y z
N MET A 1 -5.78 23.34 6.75
CA MET A 1 -5.66 22.52 5.52
C MET A 1 -5.43 21.08 5.95
N SER A 2 -6.23 20.15 5.48
CA SER A 2 -6.05 18.71 5.75
C SER A 2 -5.11 18.10 4.72
N VAL A 3 -4.30 17.13 5.14
CA VAL A 3 -3.41 16.37 4.26
C VAL A 3 -4.24 15.47 3.33
N THR A 4 -3.90 15.45 2.05
CA THR A 4 -4.54 14.64 1.00
C THR A 4 -3.68 13.42 0.64
N THR A 5 -4.27 12.45 -0.08
CA THR A 5 -3.51 11.32 -0.62
C THR A 5 -2.45 11.80 -1.62
N THR A 6 -2.75 12.82 -2.42
CA THR A 6 -1.78 13.47 -3.31
C THR A 6 -0.56 14.00 -2.55
N ASP A 7 -0.77 14.70 -1.43
CA ASP A 7 0.32 15.20 -0.59
C ASP A 7 1.22 14.05 -0.08
N LEU A 8 0.63 12.90 0.25
CA LEU A 8 1.39 11.71 0.66
C LEU A 8 2.26 11.17 -0.49
N HIS A 9 1.70 11.08 -1.70
CA HIS A 9 2.44 10.64 -2.88
C HIS A 9 3.57 11.61 -3.26
N GLU A 10 3.33 12.91 -3.23
CA GLU A 10 4.35 13.93 -3.48
C GLU A 10 5.48 13.88 -2.44
N SER A 11 5.13 13.70 -1.17
CA SER A 11 6.13 13.60 -0.10
C SER A 11 7.10 12.43 -0.29
N ILE A 12 6.65 11.33 -0.88
CA ILE A 12 7.51 10.18 -1.18
C ILE A 12 8.56 10.56 -2.22
N ASN A 13 8.17 11.25 -3.29
CA ASN A 13 9.11 11.70 -4.32
C ASN A 13 10.12 12.70 -3.76
N LEU A 14 9.68 13.61 -2.88
CA LEU A 14 10.55 14.58 -2.24
C LEU A 14 11.57 13.93 -1.29
N LEU A 15 11.17 12.91 -0.54
CA LEU A 15 12.02 12.25 0.46
C LEU A 15 12.92 11.16 -0.12
N PHE A 16 12.53 10.57 -1.26
CA PHE A 16 13.16 9.35 -1.78
C PHE A 16 13.40 9.39 -3.29
N GLY A 17 13.40 10.57 -3.92
CA GLY A 17 13.61 10.71 -5.36
C GLY A 17 14.90 10.04 -5.88
N ASP A 18 15.94 10.04 -5.05
CA ASP A 18 17.26 9.49 -5.37
C ASP A 18 17.51 8.09 -4.74
N ILE A 19 16.45 7.38 -4.30
CA ILE A 19 16.60 6.08 -3.67
C ILE A 19 17.07 5.02 -4.68
N ASP A 20 18.14 4.31 -4.33
CA ASP A 20 18.77 3.30 -5.20
C ASP A 20 19.25 2.06 -4.42
N SER A 21 19.88 1.12 -5.15
CA SER A 21 20.41 -0.13 -4.57
C SER A 21 21.63 0.06 -3.67
N THR A 22 22.20 1.26 -3.57
CA THR A 22 23.33 1.58 -2.69
C THR A 22 22.88 2.31 -1.41
N SER A 23 21.64 2.77 -1.39
CA SER A 23 21.02 3.42 -0.25
C SER A 23 20.97 2.50 0.98
N SER A 24 20.92 3.09 2.17
CA SER A 24 20.88 2.31 3.42
C SER A 24 19.57 1.53 3.57
N GLU A 25 19.64 0.39 4.25
CA GLU A 25 18.44 -0.41 4.56
C GLU A 25 17.39 0.40 5.37
N ALA A 26 17.85 1.33 6.22
CA ALA A 26 16.96 2.24 6.94
C ALA A 26 16.14 3.14 6.00
N LEU A 27 16.76 3.63 4.90
CA LEU A 27 16.06 4.42 3.90
C LEU A 27 15.07 3.56 3.10
N TRP A 28 15.46 2.34 2.72
CA TRP A 28 14.58 1.37 2.07
C TRP A 28 13.34 1.05 2.90
N ARG A 29 13.52 0.84 4.21
CA ARG A 29 12.42 0.63 5.15
C ARG A 29 11.48 1.82 5.21
N ALA A 30 12.04 3.02 5.37
CA ALA A 30 11.25 4.25 5.40
C ALA A 30 10.45 4.46 4.10
N TYR A 31 11.04 4.12 2.95
CA TYR A 31 10.36 4.18 1.66
C TYR A 31 9.16 3.22 1.59
N ILE A 32 9.37 1.94 1.92
CA ILE A 32 8.31 0.92 1.90
C ILE A 32 7.16 1.33 2.83
N ASN A 33 7.48 1.83 4.03
CA ASN A 33 6.49 2.31 4.98
C ASN A 33 5.62 3.44 4.42
N ARG A 34 6.25 4.53 3.95
CA ARG A 34 5.53 5.72 3.48
C ARG A 34 4.73 5.45 2.21
N SER A 35 5.30 4.69 1.28
CA SER A 35 4.63 4.27 0.04
C SER A 35 3.42 3.39 0.29
N TYR A 36 3.51 2.45 1.24
CA TYR A 36 2.35 1.66 1.65
C TYR A 36 1.23 2.54 2.23
N TYR A 37 1.56 3.49 3.10
CA TYR A 37 0.54 4.34 3.72
C TYR A 37 -0.16 5.25 2.73
N ALA A 38 0.54 5.80 1.74
CA ALA A 38 -0.07 6.59 0.67
C ALA A 38 -1.16 5.78 -0.05
N VAL A 39 -0.81 4.56 -0.50
CA VAL A 39 -1.75 3.64 -1.16
C VAL A 39 -2.87 3.16 -0.24
N PHE A 40 -2.58 2.92 1.05
CA PHE A 40 -3.60 2.54 2.03
C PHE A 40 -4.66 3.63 2.19
N HIS A 41 -4.25 4.90 2.30
CA HIS A 41 -5.18 6.01 2.41
C HIS A 41 -5.98 6.22 1.12
N GLU A 42 -5.36 5.99 -0.05
CA GLU A 42 -6.06 6.04 -1.32
C GLU A 42 -7.13 4.94 -1.45
N LEU A 43 -6.79 3.69 -1.12
CA LEU A 43 -7.75 2.59 -1.12
C LEU A 43 -8.90 2.85 -0.15
N ARG A 44 -8.57 3.32 1.06
CA ARG A 44 -9.57 3.63 2.09
C ARG A 44 -10.54 4.69 1.58
N LEU A 45 -10.02 5.77 1.02
CA LEU A 45 -10.83 6.87 0.50
C LEU A 45 -11.72 6.40 -0.65
N ALA A 46 -11.18 5.61 -1.58
CA ALA A 46 -11.96 5.06 -2.70
C ALA A 46 -13.08 4.14 -2.22
N MET A 47 -12.83 3.28 -1.22
CA MET A 47 -13.87 2.45 -0.62
C MET A 47 -14.96 3.28 0.07
N GLU A 48 -14.56 4.29 0.85
CA GLU A 48 -15.49 5.20 1.51
C GLU A 48 -16.35 5.97 0.49
N GLN A 49 -15.79 6.37 -0.65
CA GLN A 49 -16.52 7.03 -1.75
C GLN A 49 -17.46 6.10 -2.51
N ALA A 50 -17.17 4.79 -2.52
CA ALA A 50 -18.00 3.75 -3.11
C ALA A 50 -19.05 3.18 -2.13
N ASP A 51 -19.26 3.83 -0.97
CA ASP A 51 -20.12 3.36 0.13
C ASP A 51 -19.76 1.96 0.65
N ILE A 52 -18.51 1.52 0.44
CA ILE A 52 -17.98 0.27 0.97
C ILE A 52 -17.49 0.53 2.40
N SER A 53 -18.16 -0.07 3.39
CA SER A 53 -17.74 0.06 4.80
C SER A 53 -16.31 -0.44 4.98
N THR A 54 -15.43 0.40 5.53
CA THR A 54 -14.02 0.06 5.80
C THR A 54 -13.79 -0.54 7.19
N ASN A 55 -14.86 -0.75 7.95
CA ASN A 55 -14.84 -1.28 9.32
C ASN A 55 -15.86 -2.42 9.48
N GLN A 56 -15.76 -3.44 8.63
CA GLN A 56 -16.69 -4.58 8.61
C GLN A 56 -16.28 -5.70 9.57
N TYR A 57 -14.97 -5.83 9.82
CA TYR A 57 -14.38 -6.93 10.57
C TYR A 57 -13.80 -6.42 11.89
N LYS A 58 -13.92 -7.23 12.96
CA LYS A 58 -13.34 -6.95 14.29
C LYS A 58 -11.82 -7.19 14.31
N THR A 59 -11.10 -6.49 13.44
CA THR A 59 -9.64 -6.60 13.26
C THR A 59 -9.01 -5.22 13.01
N GLY A 60 -7.69 -5.17 12.82
CA GLY A 60 -6.96 -3.94 12.48
C GLY A 60 -7.46 -3.31 11.16
N THR A 61 -7.28 -2.00 11.03
CA THR A 61 -7.76 -1.24 9.85
C THR A 61 -7.13 -1.71 8.54
N HIS A 62 -5.84 -2.06 8.55
CA HIS A 62 -5.17 -2.59 7.36
C HIS A 62 -5.69 -3.96 6.94
N ASP A 63 -5.92 -4.86 7.90
CA ASP A 63 -6.45 -6.19 7.65
C ASP A 63 -7.91 -6.12 7.19
N ASN A 64 -8.69 -5.18 7.73
CA ASN A 64 -10.04 -4.89 7.26
C ASN A 64 -10.09 -4.62 5.75
N LEU A 65 -9.27 -3.67 5.26
CA LEU A 65 -9.24 -3.32 3.84
C LEU A 65 -8.84 -4.50 2.96
N TYR A 66 -7.84 -5.29 3.41
CA TYR A 66 -7.46 -6.52 2.69
C TYR A 66 -8.61 -7.54 2.66
N MET A 67 -9.27 -7.80 3.79
CA MET A 67 -10.37 -8.78 3.86
C MET A 67 -11.55 -8.39 2.98
N ILE A 68 -11.88 -7.10 2.92
CA ILE A 68 -12.90 -6.57 2.02
C ILE A 68 -12.50 -6.83 0.56
N LEU A 69 -11.26 -6.51 0.17
CA LEU A 69 -10.76 -6.79 -1.18
C LEU A 69 -10.79 -8.28 -1.52
N ASP A 70 -10.46 -9.15 -0.57
CA ASP A 70 -10.46 -10.61 -0.76
C ASP A 70 -11.89 -11.14 -0.96
N GLU A 71 -12.86 -10.60 -0.22
CA GLU A 71 -14.28 -10.92 -0.40
C GLU A 71 -14.80 -10.46 -1.76
N MET A 72 -14.48 -9.23 -2.17
CA MET A 72 -14.82 -8.71 -3.50
C MET A 72 -14.17 -9.55 -4.61
N ALA A 73 -12.94 -10.01 -4.41
CA ALA A 73 -12.19 -10.83 -5.36
C ALA A 73 -12.82 -12.20 -5.65
N VAL A 74 -13.71 -12.70 -4.79
CA VAL A 74 -14.48 -13.92 -5.05
C VAL A 74 -15.39 -13.75 -6.26
N ARG A 75 -15.91 -12.53 -6.46
CA ARG A 75 -16.88 -12.21 -7.52
C ARG A 75 -16.25 -11.51 -8.71
N ASP A 76 -15.10 -10.85 -8.51
CA ASP A 76 -14.41 -10.06 -9.53
C ASP A 76 -12.92 -10.46 -9.66
N LYS A 77 -12.58 -11.10 -10.79
CA LYS A 77 -11.20 -11.56 -11.07
C LYS A 77 -10.18 -10.40 -11.16
N PRO A 78 -10.47 -9.26 -11.80
CA PRO A 78 -9.63 -8.08 -11.71
C PRO A 78 -9.31 -7.62 -10.29
N ILE A 79 -10.30 -7.60 -9.38
CA ILE A 79 -10.08 -7.23 -7.97
C ILE A 79 -9.14 -8.20 -7.26
N LYS A 80 -9.12 -9.48 -7.67
CA LYS A 80 -8.15 -10.45 -7.13
C LYS A 80 -6.70 -10.01 -7.31
N LYS A 81 -6.35 -9.36 -8.44
CA LYS A 81 -4.99 -8.84 -8.64
C LYS A 81 -4.70 -7.73 -7.62
N LEU A 82 -5.64 -6.79 -7.45
CA LEU A 82 -5.56 -5.70 -6.48
C LEU A 82 -5.37 -6.24 -5.06
N ALA A 83 -6.20 -7.20 -4.65
CA ALA A 83 -6.15 -7.84 -3.33
C ALA A 83 -4.79 -8.50 -3.06
N LEU A 84 -4.27 -9.26 -4.03
CA LEU A 84 -2.98 -9.96 -3.89
C LEU A 84 -1.80 -8.98 -3.78
N GLN A 85 -1.77 -7.95 -4.62
CA GLN A 85 -0.72 -6.94 -4.59
C GLN A 85 -0.77 -6.11 -3.30
N PHE A 86 -1.97 -5.71 -2.87
CA PHE A 86 -2.15 -4.98 -1.61
C PHE A 86 -1.72 -5.80 -0.39
N LYS A 87 -2.09 -7.10 -0.34
CA LYS A 87 -1.67 -8.02 0.72
C LYS A 87 -0.16 -8.17 0.78
N ASP A 88 0.49 -8.31 -0.37
CA ASP A 88 1.95 -8.43 -0.42
C ASP A 88 2.65 -7.13 -0.01
N PHE A 89 2.08 -5.98 -0.36
CA PHE A 89 2.60 -4.69 0.08
C PHE A 89 2.47 -4.51 1.61
N LEU A 90 1.33 -4.89 2.19
CA LEU A 90 1.13 -4.91 3.64
C LEU A 90 2.17 -5.79 4.35
N LYS A 91 2.47 -6.98 3.81
CA LYS A 91 3.53 -7.85 4.35
C LYS A 91 4.90 -7.17 4.33
N LYS A 92 5.25 -6.52 3.22
CA LYS A 92 6.52 -5.79 3.09
C LYS A 92 6.62 -4.63 4.07
N ARG A 93 5.54 -3.86 4.24
CA ARG A 93 5.48 -2.82 5.28
C ARG A 93 5.61 -3.41 6.68
N HIS A 94 4.94 -4.53 6.97
CA HIS A 94 5.05 -5.18 8.28
C HIS A 94 6.49 -5.67 8.57
N LYS A 95 7.15 -6.25 7.57
CA LYS A 95 8.57 -6.62 7.65
C LYS A 95 9.46 -5.39 7.88
N SER A 96 9.22 -4.34 7.11
CA SER A 96 9.95 -3.08 7.19
C SER A 96 9.86 -2.42 8.57
N ASP A 97 8.67 -2.35 9.16
CA ASP A 97 8.43 -1.61 10.41
C ASP A 97 8.78 -2.41 11.66
N TYR A 98 8.55 -3.73 11.65
CA TYR A 98 8.53 -4.52 12.88
C TYR A 98 9.57 -5.65 12.92
N LYS A 99 10.13 -6.07 11.78
CA LYS A 99 11.09 -7.18 11.71
C LYS A 99 12.51 -6.65 11.57
N LEU A 100 13.03 -6.07 12.66
CA LEU A 100 14.38 -5.48 12.69
C LEU A 100 15.52 -6.50 12.51
N HIS A 101 15.26 -7.79 12.75
CA HIS A 101 16.22 -8.88 12.57
C HIS A 101 16.16 -9.51 11.16
N GLU A 102 15.21 -9.11 10.32
CA GLU A 102 15.10 -9.61 8.94
C GLU A 102 15.56 -8.53 7.97
N HIS A 103 16.50 -8.83 7.08
CA HIS A 103 16.97 -7.84 6.10
C HIS A 103 15.92 -7.48 5.04
N ILE A 104 15.78 -6.19 4.77
CA ILE A 104 15.12 -5.67 3.57
C ILE A 104 16.10 -5.65 2.42
N THR A 105 15.71 -6.21 1.29
CA THR A 105 16.52 -6.25 0.07
C THR A 105 16.11 -5.15 -0.90
N TRP A 106 16.99 -4.81 -1.84
CA TRP A 106 16.63 -3.91 -2.94
C TRP A 106 15.43 -4.44 -3.75
N THR A 107 15.30 -5.76 -3.90
CA THR A 107 14.14 -6.38 -4.56
C THR A 107 12.83 -6.07 -3.83
N ASP A 108 12.82 -6.01 -2.50
CA ASP A 108 11.64 -5.59 -1.73
C ASP A 108 11.24 -4.15 -2.06
N VAL A 109 12.23 -3.26 -2.24
CA VAL A 109 12.01 -1.85 -2.61
C VAL A 109 11.47 -1.73 -4.04
N VAL A 110 12.05 -2.44 -5.01
CA VAL A 110 11.58 -2.44 -6.40
C VAL A 110 10.12 -2.94 -6.49
N MET A 111 9.76 -3.95 -5.69
CA MET A 111 8.39 -4.42 -5.60
C MET A 111 7.47 -3.38 -4.96
N ALA A 112 7.90 -2.68 -3.91
CA ALA A 112 7.15 -1.57 -3.33
C ALA A 112 6.98 -0.40 -4.30
N GLN A 113 8.01 -0.03 -5.09
CA GLN A 113 7.91 0.96 -6.16
C GLN A 113 6.87 0.55 -7.21
N LYS A 114 6.88 -0.72 -7.62
CA LYS A 114 5.88 -1.27 -8.53
C LYS A 114 4.48 -1.14 -7.95
N TYR A 115 4.28 -1.48 -6.68
CA TYR A 115 2.98 -1.38 -6.02
C TYR A 115 2.51 0.05 -5.82
N ALA A 116 3.40 0.95 -5.43
CA ALA A 116 3.11 2.38 -5.28
C ALA A 116 2.64 3.03 -6.60
N ARG A 117 3.07 2.49 -7.75
CA ARG A 117 2.63 2.93 -9.07
C ARG A 117 1.35 2.22 -9.55
N GLU A 118 1.30 0.88 -9.46
CA GLU A 118 0.20 0.11 -10.05
C GLU A 118 -1.09 0.14 -9.20
N LEU A 119 -0.99 0.13 -7.87
CA LEU A 119 -2.17 0.03 -7.01
C LEU A 119 -3.10 1.24 -7.16
N PRO A 120 -2.62 2.50 -7.21
CA PRO A 120 -3.50 3.65 -7.46
C PRO A 120 -4.36 3.51 -8.71
N GLU A 121 -3.76 3.09 -9.82
CA GLU A 121 -4.48 2.87 -11.09
C GLU A 121 -5.54 1.77 -10.97
N LEU A 122 -5.23 0.69 -10.26
CA LEU A 122 -6.16 -0.41 -10.03
C LEU A 122 -7.30 -0.01 -9.09
N ILE A 123 -7.01 0.79 -8.06
CA ILE A 123 -8.00 1.33 -7.12
C ILE A 123 -9.00 2.19 -7.87
N ALA A 124 -8.52 3.21 -8.59
CA ALA A 124 -9.37 4.12 -9.37
C ALA A 124 -10.22 3.38 -10.43
N LYS A 125 -9.70 2.26 -10.96
CA LYS A 125 -10.39 1.48 -11.97
C LYS A 125 -11.50 0.58 -11.40
N TYR A 126 -11.25 -0.07 -10.27
CA TYR A 126 -12.10 -1.18 -9.77
C TYR A 126 -12.88 -0.88 -8.49
N ILE A 127 -12.52 0.16 -7.74
CA ILE A 127 -13.25 0.57 -6.54
C ILE A 127 -14.13 1.77 -6.92
N LYS A 128 -15.44 1.53 -7.06
CA LYS A 128 -16.46 2.49 -7.50
C LYS A 128 -17.79 2.20 -6.83
#